data_AF-A0A1G5RVM9-F1
#
_entry.id   AF-A0A1G5RVM9-F1
#
_cell.length_a   1.000
_cell.length_b   1.000
_cell.length_c   1.000
_cell.angle_alpha   90.00
_cell.angle_beta   90.00
_cell.angle_gamma   90.00
#
_symmetry.space_group_name_H-M   'P 1'
#
loop_
_entity.id
_entity.type
_entity.pdbx_description
1 polymer ?
#
loop_
_entity_poly.entity_id
_entity_poly.type
_entity_poly.pdbx_seq_one_letter_code
_entity_poly.pdbx_strand_id
1 'polypeptide(L)'
;MDVREVLNSIDKEDLINLIINYSDEGYYPLDLFTLAAMEHAFSVEELEAGWEHVVDQANAYEDDDNPKAADLLGDAAELFFKQAKRLDKKVAKAFMQRMVDDLTDAAEVDGVGMSRDAEWIYLQVRDEIEEWMR
;
A
#
# COMPACT_ATOMS: atom_id res chain seq x y z
N MET A 1 -12.37 -10.65 -7.88
CA MET A 1 -11.39 -11.76 -7.86
C MET A 1 -11.67 -12.67 -6.67
N ASP A 2 -11.56 -14.01 -6.79
CA ASP A 2 -11.78 -14.93 -5.66
C ASP A 2 -10.49 -15.07 -4.84
N VAL A 3 -10.52 -14.58 -3.58
CA VAL A 3 -9.43 -14.69 -2.61
C VAL A 3 -8.92 -16.13 -2.46
N ARG A 4 -9.81 -17.13 -2.60
CA ARG A 4 -9.40 -18.54 -2.52
C ARG A 4 -8.53 -18.99 -3.69
N GLU A 5 -8.75 -18.46 -4.89
CA GLU A 5 -7.88 -18.78 -6.03
C GLU A 5 -6.49 -18.19 -5.83
N VAL A 6 -6.40 -16.96 -5.32
CA VAL A 6 -5.14 -16.29 -5.00
C VAL A 6 -4.37 -17.08 -3.94
N LEU A 7 -5.00 -17.41 -2.81
CA LEU A 7 -4.38 -18.17 -1.72
C LEU A 7 -3.90 -19.56 -2.17
N ASN A 8 -4.55 -20.17 -3.15
CA ASN A 8 -4.17 -21.48 -3.68
C ASN A 8 -3.03 -21.41 -4.72
N SER A 9 -2.72 -20.23 -5.26
CA SER A 9 -1.61 -20.04 -6.20
C SER A 9 -0.25 -19.78 -5.53
N ILE A 10 -0.25 -19.45 -4.24
CA ILE A 10 0.95 -19.10 -3.47
C ILE A 10 1.45 -20.36 -2.77
N ASP A 11 2.76 -20.59 -2.77
CA ASP A 11 3.31 -21.72 -2.05
C ASP A 11 3.19 -21.53 -0.53
N LYS A 12 3.23 -22.64 0.20
CA LYS A 12 2.95 -22.64 1.63
C LYS A 12 4.01 -21.91 2.45
N GLU A 13 5.28 -21.90 2.03
CA GLU A 13 6.36 -21.20 2.73
C GLU A 13 6.25 -19.69 2.53
N ASP A 14 5.96 -19.24 1.32
CA ASP A 14 5.72 -17.82 1.01
C ASP A 14 4.48 -17.30 1.74
N LEU A 15 3.40 -18.09 1.77
CA LEU A 15 2.19 -17.76 2.51
C LEU A 15 2.45 -17.62 4.02
N ILE A 16 3.30 -18.48 4.59
CA ILE A 16 3.69 -18.42 6.00
C ILE A 16 4.57 -17.18 6.28
N ASN A 17 5.57 -16.90 5.43
CA ASN A 17 6.43 -15.72 5.59
C ASN A 17 5.62 -14.42 5.49
N LEU A 18 4.66 -14.37 4.56
CA LEU A 18 3.73 -13.25 4.41
C LEU A 18 2.84 -13.09 5.64
N ILE A 19 2.25 -14.18 6.15
CA ILE A 19 1.44 -14.13 7.38
C ILE A 19 2.29 -13.70 8.58
N ILE A 20 3.54 -14.15 8.69
CA ILE A 20 4.42 -13.74 9.79
C ILE A 20 4.72 -12.25 9.69
N ASN A 21 5.16 -11.76 8.54
CA ASN A 21 5.51 -10.35 8.34
C ASN A 21 4.32 -9.43 8.63
N TYR A 22 3.14 -9.75 8.10
CA TYR A 22 1.98 -8.89 8.30
C TYR A 22 1.31 -9.13 9.66
N SER A 23 1.18 -10.38 10.15
CA SER A 23 0.48 -10.61 11.43
C SER A 23 1.28 -10.20 12.67
N ASP A 24 2.60 -10.34 12.70
CA ASP A 24 3.43 -9.92 13.85
C ASP A 24 3.58 -8.39 13.90
N GLU A 25 3.57 -7.72 12.74
CA GLU A 25 3.48 -6.26 12.65
C GLU A 25 2.04 -5.74 12.84
N GLY A 26 1.08 -6.62 13.15
CA GLY A 26 -0.34 -6.31 13.39
C GLY A 26 -1.10 -5.81 12.17
N TYR A 27 -0.53 -6.00 10.99
CA TYR A 27 -1.21 -5.87 9.71
C TYR A 27 -2.01 -7.13 9.40
N TYR A 28 -3.33 -6.97 9.33
CA TYR A 28 -4.15 -7.96 8.64
C TYR A 28 -4.92 -7.41 7.42
N PRO A 29 -4.39 -6.49 6.59
CA PRO A 29 -5.03 -6.21 5.31
C PRO A 29 -4.73 -7.37 4.35
N LEU A 30 -5.75 -8.19 4.11
CA LEU A 30 -5.74 -9.25 3.09
C LEU A 30 -5.34 -8.69 1.70
N ASP A 31 -5.57 -7.41 1.47
CA ASP A 31 -5.20 -6.71 0.24
C ASP A 31 -3.68 -6.56 0.09
N LEU A 32 -2.95 -6.19 1.16
CA LEU A 32 -1.47 -6.14 1.13
C LEU A 32 -0.86 -7.52 0.90
N PHE A 33 -1.43 -8.52 1.56
CA PHE A 33 -1.06 -9.91 1.35
C PHE A 33 -1.24 -10.32 -0.13
N THR A 34 -2.38 -9.96 -0.73
CA THR A 34 -2.70 -10.31 -2.11
C THR A 34 -1.78 -9.58 -3.11
N LEU A 35 -1.45 -8.31 -2.84
CA LEU A 35 -0.53 -7.53 -3.67
C LEU A 35 0.90 -8.06 -3.62
N ALA A 36 1.37 -8.49 -2.45
CA ALA A 36 2.72 -9.02 -2.31
C ALA A 36 2.89 -10.38 -3.01
N ALA A 37 1.85 -11.22 -2.96
CA ALA A 37 1.97 -12.62 -3.34
C ALA A 37 1.67 -12.93 -4.81
N MET A 38 1.06 -12.01 -5.56
CA MET A 38 0.65 -12.26 -6.94
C MET A 38 1.71 -11.83 -7.97
N GLU A 39 2.06 -12.75 -8.88
CA GLU A 39 2.88 -12.47 -10.07
C GLU A 39 2.10 -11.76 -11.18
N HIS A 40 0.77 -11.86 -11.18
CA HIS A 40 -0.09 -11.17 -12.14
C HIS A 40 -0.22 -9.67 -11.82
N ALA A 41 -0.22 -8.84 -12.86
CA ALA A 41 -0.50 -7.41 -12.73
C ALA A 41 -2.00 -7.19 -12.57
N PHE A 42 -2.39 -6.52 -11.48
CA PHE A 42 -3.75 -6.06 -11.21
C PHE A 42 -4.18 -4.99 -12.21
N SER A 43 -5.48 -4.86 -12.48
CA SER A 43 -5.99 -3.73 -13.26
C SER A 43 -5.84 -2.42 -12.48
N VAL A 44 -5.87 -1.27 -13.18
CA VAL A 44 -5.82 0.04 -12.50
C VAL A 44 -7.00 0.21 -11.56
N GLU A 45 -8.19 -0.23 -11.95
CA GLU A 45 -9.39 -0.13 -11.11
C GLU A 45 -9.27 -0.97 -9.82
N GLU A 46 -8.62 -2.14 -9.90
CA GLU A 46 -8.35 -2.96 -8.72
C GLU A 46 -7.32 -2.29 -7.79
N LEU A 47 -6.29 -1.66 -8.37
CA LEU A 47 -5.30 -0.91 -7.62
C LEU A 47 -5.91 0.34 -6.96
N GLU A 48 -6.77 1.07 -7.66
CA GLU A 48 -7.46 2.25 -7.12
C GLU A 48 -8.36 1.88 -5.94
N ALA A 49 -9.16 0.82 -6.07
CA ALA A 49 -10.05 0.37 -5.01
C ALA A 49 -9.28 -0.12 -3.77
N GLY A 50 -8.19 -0.87 -3.99
CA GLY A 50 -7.33 -1.34 -2.90
C GLY A 50 -6.61 -0.19 -2.19
N TRP A 51 -6.12 0.80 -2.94
CA TRP A 51 -5.42 1.95 -2.38
C TRP A 51 -6.35 2.81 -1.54
N GLU A 52 -7.57 3.08 -2.01
CA GLU A 52 -8.59 3.81 -1.26
C GLU A 52 -8.88 3.13 0.10
N HIS A 53 -8.98 1.80 0.11
CA HIS A 53 -9.19 1.05 1.34
C HIS A 53 -8.02 1.19 2.33
N VAL A 54 -6.78 1.19 1.84
CA VAL A 54 -5.59 1.39 2.67
C VAL A 54 -5.57 2.78 3.29
N VAL A 55 -5.85 3.81 2.50
CA VAL A 55 -5.86 5.20 2.99
C VAL A 55 -6.91 5.37 4.09
N ASP A 56 -8.14 4.87 3.87
CA ASP A 56 -9.20 4.87 4.87
C ASP A 56 -8.78 4.16 6.16
N GLN A 57 -8.09 3.02 6.04
CA GLN A 57 -7.62 2.24 7.18
C GLN A 57 -6.49 2.96 7.94
N ALA A 58 -5.57 3.63 7.23
CA ALA A 58 -4.49 4.40 7.85
C ALA A 58 -5.03 5.59 8.62
N ASN A 59 -6.00 6.30 8.06
CA ASN A 59 -6.67 7.42 8.73
C ASN A 59 -7.43 6.94 9.97
N ALA A 60 -8.13 5.81 9.89
CA ALA A 60 -8.77 5.20 11.07
C ALA A 60 -7.75 4.80 12.15
N TYR A 61 -6.55 4.34 11.75
CA TYR A 61 -5.48 4.02 12.70
C TYR A 61 -4.94 5.28 13.37
N GLU A 62 -4.73 6.37 12.64
CA GLU A 62 -4.29 7.64 13.25
C GLU A 62 -5.35 8.20 14.20
N ASP A 63 -6.63 8.15 13.83
CA ASP A 63 -7.76 8.57 14.68
C ASP A 63 -7.82 7.78 16.01
N ASP A 64 -7.45 6.50 15.96
CA ASP A 64 -7.36 5.61 17.13
C ASP A 64 -6.01 5.73 17.89
N ASP A 65 -5.15 6.69 17.52
CA ASP A 65 -3.80 6.87 18.06
C ASP A 65 -2.92 5.60 17.94
N ASN A 66 -3.17 4.81 16.89
CA ASN A 66 -2.43 3.59 16.61
C ASN A 66 -1.11 3.95 15.92
N PRO A 67 0.05 3.58 16.50
CA PRO A 67 1.36 3.93 15.94
C PRO A 67 1.64 3.34 14.55
N LYS A 68 0.81 2.40 14.08
CA LYS A 68 0.97 1.67 12.82
C LYS A 68 0.38 2.37 11.60
N ALA A 69 -0.20 3.56 11.76
CA ALA A 69 -0.80 4.29 10.65
C ALA A 69 0.23 4.64 9.55
N ALA A 70 1.39 5.18 9.94
CA ALA A 70 2.45 5.56 9.02
C ALA A 70 3.12 4.34 8.36
N ASP A 71 3.41 3.31 9.15
CA ASP A 71 3.95 2.04 8.68
C ASP A 71 3.00 1.39 7.64
N LEU A 72 1.67 1.48 7.84
CA LEU A 72 0.67 0.92 6.93
C LEU A 72 0.76 1.59 5.56
N LEU A 73 0.76 2.92 5.56
CA LEU A 73 0.84 3.72 4.34
C LEU A 73 2.16 3.47 3.62
N GLY A 74 3.25 3.36 4.35
CA GLY A 74 4.58 3.10 3.77
C GLY A 74 4.64 1.77 3.04
N ASP A 75 4.31 0.68 3.73
CA ASP A 75 4.35 -0.67 3.17
C ASP A 75 3.37 -0.82 2.02
N ALA A 76 2.16 -0.28 2.18
CA ALA A 76 1.17 -0.30 1.13
C ALA A 76 1.64 0.46 -0.10
N ALA A 77 2.11 1.70 0.08
CA ALA A 77 2.59 2.52 -1.04
C ALA A 77 3.69 1.79 -1.82
N GLU A 78 4.62 1.12 -1.14
CA GLU A 78 5.68 0.36 -1.80
C GLU A 78 5.13 -0.80 -2.64
N LEU A 79 4.16 -1.54 -2.11
CA LEU A 79 3.51 -2.65 -2.81
C LEU A 79 2.67 -2.20 -4.00
N PHE A 80 1.83 -1.18 -3.82
CA PHE A 80 1.03 -0.60 -4.90
C PHE A 80 1.93 -0.01 -6.00
N PHE A 81 3.02 0.66 -5.63
CA PHE A 81 4.01 1.16 -6.57
C PHE A 81 4.66 0.03 -7.37
N LYS A 82 5.09 -1.06 -6.71
CA LYS A 82 5.64 -2.26 -7.36
C LYS A 82 4.65 -2.87 -8.35
N GLN A 83 3.36 -2.95 -8.01
CA GLN A 83 2.33 -3.48 -8.90
C GLN A 83 2.04 -2.55 -10.08
N ALA A 84 1.88 -1.25 -9.84
CA ALA A 84 1.60 -0.28 -10.89
C ALA A 84 2.78 -0.14 -11.88
N LYS A 85 4.03 -0.38 -11.47
CA LYS A 85 5.20 -0.48 -12.38
C LYS A 85 5.12 -1.63 -13.39
N ARG A 86 4.25 -2.63 -13.15
CA ARG A 86 4.02 -3.75 -14.08
C ARG A 86 3.03 -3.37 -15.19
N LEU A 87 2.32 -2.26 -15.05
CA LEU A 87 1.39 -1.73 -16.04
C LEU A 87 2.10 -0.82 -17.04
N ASP A 88 1.43 -0.50 -18.15
CA ASP A 88 1.93 0.53 -19.07
C ASP A 88 2.01 1.89 -18.35
N LYS A 89 3.11 2.61 -18.51
CA LYS A 89 3.35 3.89 -17.82
C LYS A 89 2.24 4.91 -18.06
N LYS A 90 1.62 4.95 -19.26
CA LYS A 90 0.52 5.88 -19.53
C LYS A 90 -0.76 5.49 -18.79
N VAL A 91 -0.98 4.19 -18.62
CA VAL A 91 -2.13 3.63 -17.91
C VAL A 91 -1.99 3.86 -16.40
N ALA A 92 -0.80 3.60 -15.84
CA ALA A 92 -0.54 3.77 -14.40
C ALA A 92 -0.43 5.24 -13.95
N LYS A 93 -0.14 6.18 -14.85
CA LYS A 93 0.21 7.56 -14.46
C LYS A 93 -0.86 8.27 -13.62
N ALA A 94 -2.13 8.10 -13.96
CA ALA A 94 -3.22 8.73 -13.21
C ALA A 94 -3.31 8.17 -11.78
N PHE A 95 -3.21 6.85 -11.64
CA PHE A 95 -3.18 6.18 -10.35
C PHE A 95 -1.95 6.58 -9.51
N MET A 96 -0.76 6.62 -10.12
CA MET A 96 0.46 7.05 -9.44
C MET A 96 0.38 8.51 -8.97
N GLN A 97 -0.25 9.39 -9.75
CA GLN A 97 -0.48 10.78 -9.31
C GLN A 97 -1.42 10.82 -8.11
N ARG A 98 -2.51 10.05 -8.13
CA ARG A 98 -3.42 9.93 -6.98
C ARG A 98 -2.67 9.46 -5.73
N MET A 99 -1.81 8.43 -5.84
CA MET A 99 -0.99 7.99 -4.72
C MET A 99 -0.09 9.11 -4.17
N VAL A 100 0.53 9.90 -5.05
CA VAL A 100 1.37 11.04 -4.62
C VAL A 100 0.55 12.08 -3.87
N ASP A 101 -0.64 12.41 -4.38
CA ASP A 101 -1.55 13.37 -3.76
C ASP A 101 -2.00 12.85 -2.38
N ASP A 102 -2.48 11.61 -2.31
CA ASP A 102 -2.95 10.98 -1.06
C ASP A 102 -1.82 10.87 0.00
N LEU A 103 -0.60 10.52 -0.41
CA LEU A 103 0.57 10.48 0.49
C LEU A 103 1.00 11.87 0.97
N THR A 104 0.75 12.90 0.17
CA THR A 104 1.01 14.29 0.57
C THR A 104 -0.05 14.77 1.55
N ASP A 105 -1.32 14.49 1.28
CA ASP A 105 -2.43 14.85 2.15
C ASP A 105 -2.34 14.11 3.50
N ALA A 106 -1.92 12.84 3.50
CA ALA A 106 -1.68 12.09 4.74
C ALA A 106 -0.70 12.81 5.69
N ALA A 107 0.36 13.43 5.15
CA ALA A 107 1.32 14.19 5.94
C ALA A 107 0.85 15.62 6.23
N GLU A 108 0.32 16.34 5.24
CA GLU A 108 0.09 17.79 5.35
C GLU A 108 -1.29 18.15 5.91
N VAL A 109 -2.28 17.27 5.72
CA VAL A 109 -3.69 17.50 6.06
C VAL A 109 -4.11 16.62 7.23
N ASP A 110 -3.93 15.31 7.10
CA ASP A 110 -4.43 14.33 8.06
C ASP A 110 -3.46 14.13 9.25
N GLY A 111 -2.18 14.44 9.05
CA GLY A 111 -1.14 14.39 10.08
C GLY A 111 -0.73 12.97 10.49
N VAL A 112 -0.93 11.99 9.61
CA VAL A 112 -0.60 10.59 9.84
C VAL A 112 0.88 10.43 10.15
N GLY A 113 1.18 9.92 11.36
CA GLY A 113 2.55 9.71 11.82
C GLY A 113 3.31 10.97 12.28
N MET A 114 2.77 12.18 12.10
CA MET A 114 3.46 13.43 12.46
C MET A 114 3.69 13.56 13.97
N SER A 115 2.77 13.03 14.80
CA SER A 115 2.91 13.02 16.26
C SER A 115 4.10 12.19 16.76
N ARG A 116 4.64 11.33 15.89
CA ARG A 116 5.68 10.34 16.18
C ARG A 116 6.94 10.51 15.32
N ASP A 117 7.01 11.57 14.52
CA ASP A 117 8.07 11.79 13.51
C ASP A 117 8.23 10.57 12.58
N ALA A 118 7.12 9.95 12.16
CA ALA A 118 7.08 8.72 11.35
C ALA A 118 6.62 8.93 9.89
N GLU A 119 6.21 10.15 9.53
CA GLU A 119 5.72 10.50 8.19
C GLU A 119 6.74 10.26 7.08
N TRP A 120 8.04 10.33 7.40
CA TRP A 120 9.12 10.10 6.45
C TRP A 120 9.07 8.74 5.76
N ILE A 121 8.46 7.73 6.40
CA ILE A 121 8.38 6.35 5.90
C ILE A 121 7.66 6.30 4.56
N TYR A 122 6.46 6.89 4.49
CA TYR A 122 5.67 6.89 3.26
C TYR A 122 6.02 8.04 2.32
N LEU A 123 6.57 9.15 2.83
CA LEU A 123 7.06 10.25 1.98
C LEU A 123 8.27 9.84 1.14
N GLN A 124 9.12 8.93 1.63
CA GLN A 124 10.19 8.38 0.81
C GLN A 124 9.63 7.66 -0.43
N VAL A 125 8.58 6.86 -0.26
CA VAL A 125 7.94 6.14 -1.37
C VAL A 125 7.26 7.12 -2.34
N ARG A 126 6.60 8.16 -1.82
CA ARG A 126 6.05 9.26 -2.63
C ARG A 126 7.11 9.85 -3.56
N ASP A 127 8.28 10.20 -3.04
CA ASP A 127 9.37 10.81 -3.80
C ASP A 127 9.87 9.85 -4.91
N GLU A 128 9.93 8.54 -4.63
CA GLU A 128 10.27 7.52 -5.62
C GLU A 128 9.22 7.40 -6.74
N ILE A 129 7.93 7.51 -6.40
CA ILE A 129 6.83 7.52 -7.37
C ILE A 129 6.95 8.75 -8.29
N GLU A 130 7.17 9.93 -7.69
CA GLU A 130 7.36 11.17 -8.44
C GLU A 130 8.55 11.10 -9.39
N GLU A 131 9.68 10.54 -8.95
CA GLU A 131 10.86 10.35 -9.79
C GLU A 131 10.55 9.42 -10.97
N TRP A 132 9.84 8.32 -10.73
CA TRP A 132 9.48 7.37 -11.78
C TRP A 132 8.50 7.96 -12.82
N MET A 133 7.62 8.88 -12.41
CA MET A 133 6.65 9.52 -13.29
C MET A 133 7.26 10.56 -14.25
N ARG A 134 8.45 11.08 -13.94
CA ARG A 134 9.20 12.02 -14.81
C ARG A 134 9.67 11.33 -16.10
#